data_AF-A0A0G1QXX7-F1
#
_entry.id   AF-A0A0G1QXX7-F1
#
_cell.length_a   1.000
_cell.length_b   1.000
_cell.length_c   1.000
_cell.angle_alpha   90.00
_cell.angle_beta   90.00
_cell.angle_gamma   90.00
#
_symmetry.space_group_name_H-M   'P 1'
#
loop_
_entity.id
_entity.type
_entity.pdbx_description
1 polymer ?
#
loop_
_entity_poly.entity_id
_entity_poly.type
_entity_poly.pdbx_seq_one_letter_code
_entity_poly.pdbx_strand_id
1 'polypeptide(L)'
;DADFLQLIGSNINVVKTGRKSLEVIDAASFKRKYGFASDLYLDYLSLKGDASDNIKGIPGVGPKTAQNLIMNYGSLNNIYSNINCLQKRQKRLIENNRQVAESNMKFLRIITTISSTEFDLENTENISLVELNKPTNYLLAQVGIDTK
;
A
#
# COMPACT_ATOMS: atom_id res chain seq x y z
N ASP A 1 4.86 8.24 0.70
CA ASP A 1 3.49 7.73 0.85
C ASP A 1 3.46 6.28 1.32
N ALA A 2 2.41 5.85 2.01
CA ALA A 2 2.16 4.43 2.29
C ALA A 2 1.37 3.74 1.17
N ASP A 3 0.72 4.49 0.28
CA ASP A 3 -0.07 3.93 -0.83
C ASP A 3 0.77 3.13 -1.81
N PHE A 4 2.04 3.52 -2.01
CA PHE A 4 2.97 2.80 -2.87
C PHE A 4 3.23 1.36 -2.42
N LEU A 5 2.91 1.00 -1.18
CA LEU A 5 3.03 -0.38 -0.72
C LEU A 5 2.14 -1.35 -1.51
N GLN A 6 1.08 -0.87 -2.19
CA GLN A 6 0.25 -1.68 -3.07
C GLN A 6 0.98 -2.13 -4.36
N LEU A 7 2.12 -1.51 -4.69
CA LEU A 7 2.88 -1.78 -5.92
C LEU A 7 4.08 -2.72 -5.70
N ILE A 8 4.38 -3.08 -4.46
CA ILE A 8 5.51 -3.97 -4.15
C ILE A 8 5.31 -5.30 -4.89
N GLY A 9 6.36 -5.78 -5.56
CA GLY A 9 6.34 -6.99 -6.34
C GLY A 9 7.76 -7.51 -6.57
N SER A 10 7.94 -8.47 -7.48
CA SER A 10 9.26 -9.12 -7.72
C SER A 10 10.39 -8.14 -8.05
N ASN A 11 10.06 -7.05 -8.76
CA ASN A 11 11.02 -6.04 -9.22
C ASN A 11 10.74 -4.64 -8.63
N ILE A 12 9.82 -4.52 -7.67
CA ILE A 12 9.38 -3.23 -7.13
C ILE A 12 9.51 -3.26 -5.61
N ASN A 13 10.37 -2.39 -5.09
CA ASN A 13 10.54 -2.14 -3.67
C ASN A 13 10.15 -0.69 -3.36
N VAL A 14 9.69 -0.43 -2.13
CA VAL A 14 9.36 0.92 -1.67
C VAL A 14 10.43 1.40 -0.69
N VAL A 15 11.05 2.53 -1.00
CA VAL A 15 12.00 3.19 -0.09
C VAL A 15 11.26 4.26 0.71
N LYS A 16 11.25 4.12 2.04
CA LYS A 16 10.75 5.15 2.95
C LYS A 16 11.91 5.95 3.52
N THR A 17 11.86 7.26 3.31
CA THR A 17 12.83 8.21 3.86
C THR A 17 12.42 8.58 5.30
N GLY A 18 13.15 8.07 6.29
CA GLY A 18 13.06 8.52 7.67
C GLY A 18 14.03 9.68 7.95
N ARG A 19 13.84 10.41 9.06
CA ARG A 19 14.74 11.51 9.47
C ARG A 19 16.20 11.10 9.64
N LYS A 20 16.50 9.82 9.84
CA LYS A 20 17.86 9.30 10.13
C LYS A 20 18.28 8.10 9.28
N SER A 21 17.37 7.47 8.54
CA SER A 21 17.67 6.26 7.78
C SER A 21 16.66 6.04 6.67
N LEU A 22 17.09 5.35 5.61
CA LEU A 22 16.20 4.80 4.61
C LEU A 22 15.74 3.41 5.04
N GLU A 23 14.44 3.17 4.95
CA GLU A 23 13.84 1.84 5.12
C GLU A 23 13.44 1.32 3.74
N VAL A 24 14.09 0.25 3.28
CA VAL A 24 13.67 -0.45 2.05
C VAL A 24 12.64 -1.51 2.44
N ILE A 25 11.45 -1.40 1.84
CA ILE A 25 10.35 -2.34 2.02
C ILE A 25 10.25 -3.17 0.75
N ASP A 26 10.61 -4.44 0.87
CA ASP A 26 10.46 -5.48 -0.16
C ASP A 26 9.25 -6.37 0.16
N ALA A 27 8.95 -7.33 -0.72
CA ALA A 27 7.84 -8.25 -0.53
C ALA A 27 7.94 -9.06 0.78
N ALA A 28 9.16 -9.42 1.20
CA ALA A 28 9.38 -10.22 2.40
C ALA A 28 9.16 -9.39 3.68
N SER A 29 9.69 -8.17 3.74
CA SER A 29 9.51 -7.26 4.88
C SER A 29 8.09 -6.75 4.96
N PHE A 30 7.43 -6.50 3.83
CA PHE A 30 6.00 -6.24 3.77
C PHE A 30 5.20 -7.39 4.38
N LYS A 31 5.42 -8.64 3.92
CA LYS A 31 4.70 -9.81 4.43
C LYS A 31 4.97 -10.06 5.91
N ARG A 32 6.19 -9.83 6.40
CA ARG A 32 6.49 -9.91 7.85
C ARG A 32 5.69 -8.89 8.66
N LYS A 33 5.50 -7.68 8.14
CA LYS A 33 4.79 -6.59 8.82
C LYS A 33 3.27 -6.75 8.78
N TYR A 34 2.73 -7.11 7.63
CA TYR A 34 1.28 -7.13 7.38
C TYR A 34 0.67 -8.53 7.43
N GLY A 35 1.46 -9.61 7.33
CA GLY A 35 0.97 -10.99 7.37
C GLY A 35 0.35 -11.49 6.07
N PHE A 36 0.25 -10.64 5.04
CA PHE A 36 -0.29 -10.95 3.72
C PHE A 36 0.57 -10.28 2.62
N ALA A 37 0.32 -10.61 1.35
CA ALA A 37 1.05 -10.06 0.21
C ALA A 37 0.59 -8.63 -0.15
N SER A 38 1.48 -7.82 -0.72
CA SER A 38 1.21 -6.42 -1.11
C SER A 38 0.01 -6.25 -2.03
N ASP A 39 -0.28 -7.22 -2.89
CA ASP A 39 -1.45 -7.22 -3.77
C ASP A 39 -2.79 -7.13 -3.02
N LEU A 40 -2.82 -7.51 -1.73
CA LEU A 40 -3.99 -7.41 -0.84
C LEU A 40 -3.99 -6.15 0.03
N TYR A 41 -3.00 -5.25 -0.16
CA TYR A 41 -2.90 -4.03 0.63
C TYR A 41 -4.06 -3.07 0.36
N LEU A 42 -4.52 -2.98 -0.90
CA LEU A 42 -5.70 -2.20 -1.25
C LEU A 42 -6.97 -2.74 -0.57
N ASP A 43 -7.18 -4.06 -0.57
CA ASP A 43 -8.30 -4.70 0.14
C ASP A 43 -8.25 -4.40 1.64
N TYR A 44 -7.06 -4.47 2.26
CA TYR A 44 -6.84 -4.09 3.64
C TYR A 44 -7.21 -2.62 3.92
N LEU A 45 -6.74 -1.69 3.09
CA LEU A 45 -7.06 -0.27 3.22
C LEU A 45 -8.55 0.00 2.98
N SER A 46 -9.21 -0.72 2.06
CA SER A 46 -10.64 -0.57 1.81
C SER A 46 -11.50 -0.83 3.04
N LEU A 47 -11.07 -1.78 3.88
CA LEU A 47 -11.73 -2.15 5.13
C LEU A 47 -11.42 -1.16 6.26
N LYS A 48 -10.15 -0.80 6.42
CA LYS A 48 -9.66 0.04 7.53
C LYS A 48 -9.90 1.54 7.32
N GLY A 49 -9.92 1.97 6.06
CA GLY A 49 -9.83 3.36 5.63
C GLY A 49 -8.40 3.92 5.70
N ASP A 50 -8.27 5.16 5.25
CA ASP A 50 -7.07 5.98 5.38
C ASP A 50 -7.39 7.27 6.16
N ALA A 51 -6.81 7.40 7.35
CA ALA A 51 -7.02 8.56 8.19
C ALA A 51 -6.28 9.81 7.69
N SER A 52 -5.16 9.63 6.96
CA SER A 52 -4.38 10.73 6.40
C SER A 52 -5.20 11.49 5.34
N ASP A 53 -5.95 10.73 4.53
CA ASP A 53 -6.77 11.27 3.44
C ASP A 53 -8.25 11.45 3.83
N ASN A 54 -8.57 11.34 5.13
CA ASN A 54 -9.93 11.43 5.65
C ASN A 54 -10.91 10.43 5.00
N ILE A 55 -10.39 9.28 4.52
CA ILE A 55 -11.18 8.18 3.96
C ILE A 55 -11.55 7.23 5.09
N LYS A 56 -12.83 7.20 5.45
CA LYS A 56 -13.33 6.33 6.52
C LYS A 56 -13.40 4.88 6.05
N GLY A 57 -12.92 3.98 6.91
CA GLY A 57 -13.13 2.55 6.74
C GLY A 57 -14.52 2.11 7.18
N ILE A 58 -14.73 0.79 7.23
CA ILE A 58 -15.93 0.22 7.82
C ILE A 58 -15.94 0.54 9.32
N PRO A 59 -16.99 1.18 9.86
CA PRO A 59 -17.10 1.46 11.29
C PRO A 59 -16.92 0.19 12.12
N GLY A 60 -15.97 0.21 13.06
CA GLY A 60 -15.63 -0.95 13.90
C GLY A 60 -14.64 -1.94 13.29
N VAL A 61 -14.16 -1.72 12.06
CA VAL A 61 -13.02 -2.46 11.48
C VAL A 61 -11.76 -1.61 11.61
N GLY A 62 -11.00 -1.86 12.67
CA GLY A 62 -9.66 -1.28 12.84
C GLY A 62 -8.56 -2.09 12.12
N PRO A 63 -7.29 -1.64 12.20
CA PRO A 63 -6.15 -2.29 11.57
C PRO A 63 -6.07 -3.80 11.83
N LYS A 64 -6.23 -4.22 13.10
CA LYS A 64 -6.13 -5.63 13.49
C LYS A 64 -7.26 -6.49 12.91
N THR A 65 -8.48 -5.95 12.88
CA THR A 65 -9.64 -6.67 12.33
C THR A 65 -9.54 -6.80 10.82
N ALA A 66 -9.14 -5.73 10.12
CA ALA A 66 -8.90 -5.76 8.68
C ALA A 66 -7.78 -6.76 8.34
N GLN A 67 -6.66 -6.71 9.05
CA GLN A 67 -5.55 -7.64 8.87
C GLN A 67 -5.98 -9.10 9.03
N ASN A 68 -6.72 -9.42 10.10
CA ASN A 68 -7.23 -10.78 10.32
C ASN A 68 -8.18 -11.24 9.20
N LEU A 69 -9.04 -10.35 8.69
CA LEU A 69 -9.93 -10.67 7.57
C LEU A 69 -9.14 -11.00 6.31
N ILE A 70 -8.16 -10.17 5.96
CA ILE A 70 -7.32 -10.37 4.77
C ILE A 70 -6.45 -11.62 4.91
N MET A 71 -5.88 -11.89 6.07
CA MET A 71 -5.09 -13.11 6.30
C MET A 71 -5.94 -14.39 6.18
N ASN A 72 -7.20 -14.36 6.64
CA ASN A 72 -8.05 -15.55 6.65
C ASN A 72 -8.78 -15.79 5.32
N TYR A 73 -9.15 -14.73 4.60
CA TYR A 73 -10.00 -14.83 3.40
C TYR A 73 -9.31 -14.33 2.13
N GLY A 74 -8.19 -13.62 2.23
CA GLY A 74 -7.50 -13.02 1.09
C GLY A 74 -8.15 -11.70 0.69
N SER A 75 -8.86 -11.70 -0.43
CA SER A 75 -9.45 -10.48 -1.02
C SER A 75 -10.78 -10.08 -0.39
N LEU A 76 -11.17 -8.83 -0.61
CA LEU A 76 -12.49 -8.31 -0.27
C LEU A 76 -13.61 -9.14 -0.90
N ASN A 77 -13.44 -9.55 -2.16
CA ASN A 77 -14.38 -10.45 -2.84
C ASN A 77 -14.54 -11.77 -2.10
N ASN A 78 -13.43 -12.41 -1.70
CA ASN A 78 -13.47 -13.66 -0.96
C ASN A 78 -14.12 -13.50 0.42
N ILE A 79 -13.91 -12.36 1.10
CA ILE A 79 -14.60 -12.06 2.36
C ILE A 79 -16.12 -12.05 2.15
N TYR A 80 -16.62 -11.42 1.09
CA TYR A 80 -18.06 -11.40 0.78
C TYR A 80 -18.58 -12.76 0.32
N SER A 81 -17.81 -13.52 -0.47
CA SER A 81 -18.18 -14.89 -0.86
C SER A 81 -18.29 -15.83 0.34
N ASN A 82 -17.50 -15.60 1.39
CA ASN A 82 -17.49 -16.40 2.62
C ASN A 82 -18.17 -15.71 3.80
N ILE A 83 -19.05 -14.74 3.54
CA ILE A 83 -19.65 -13.90 4.59
C ILE A 83 -20.41 -14.70 5.67
N ASN A 84 -20.95 -15.86 5.29
CA ASN A 84 -21.67 -16.77 6.19
C ASN A 84 -20.76 -17.50 7.19
N CYS A 85 -19.46 -17.57 6.93
CA CYS A 85 -18.46 -18.17 7.82
C CYS A 85 -17.98 -17.19 8.90
N LEU A 86 -18.28 -15.90 8.76
CA LEU A 86 -17.92 -14.88 9.75
C LEU A 86 -18.78 -14.99 10.99
N GLN A 87 -18.22 -14.58 12.13
CA GLN A 87 -18.98 -14.45 13.37
C GLN A 87 -20.17 -13.50 13.19
N LYS A 88 -21.32 -13.81 13.83
CA LYS A 88 -22.59 -13.08 13.65
C LYS A 88 -22.47 -11.55 13.70
N ARG A 89 -21.65 -11.01 14.62
CA ARG A 89 -21.40 -9.56 14.73
C ARG A 89 -20.59 -9.03 13.55
N GLN A 90 -19.51 -9.71 13.19
CA GLN A 90 -18.62 -9.33 12.09
C GLN A 90 -19.33 -9.43 10.74
N LYS A 91 -20.11 -10.50 10.52
CA LYS A 91 -20.98 -10.67 9.34
C LYS A 91 -21.86 -9.44 9.12
N ARG A 92 -22.71 -9.11 10.12
CA ARG A 92 -23.62 -7.95 10.03
C ARG A 92 -22.88 -6.64 9.76
N LEU A 93 -21.73 -6.47 10.40
CA LEU A 93 -20.91 -5.26 10.27
C LEU A 93 -20.32 -5.10 8.86
N ILE A 94 -19.81 -6.18 8.28
CA ILE A 94 -19.26 -6.19 6.91
C ILE A 94 -20.36 -6.09 5.85
N GLU A 95 -21.50 -6.79 6.04
CA GLU A 95 -22.66 -6.74 5.13
C GLU A 95 -23.26 -5.34 5.05
N ASN A 96 -23.54 -4.72 6.20
CA ASN A 96 -24.21 -3.42 6.25
C ASN A 96 -23.34 -2.27 5.71
N ASN A 97 -22.02 -2.47 5.59
CA ASN A 97 -21.07 -1.44 5.15
C ASN A 97 -20.38 -1.82 3.84
N ARG A 98 -20.97 -2.73 3.06
CA ARG A 98 -20.37 -3.23 1.81
C ARG A 98 -20.00 -2.11 0.83
N GLN A 99 -20.91 -1.15 0.64
CA GLN A 99 -20.68 -0.01 -0.26
C GLN A 99 -19.50 0.87 0.17
N VAL A 100 -19.19 0.96 1.47
CA VAL A 100 -18.03 1.72 1.96
C VAL A 100 -16.74 1.09 1.46
N ALA A 101 -16.57 -0.22 1.67
CA ALA A 101 -15.37 -0.92 1.20
C ALA A 101 -15.27 -0.90 -0.33
N GLU A 102 -16.36 -1.14 -1.05
CA GLU A 102 -16.37 -1.09 -2.52
C GLU A 102 -16.03 0.31 -3.07
N SER A 103 -16.46 1.38 -2.40
CA SER A 103 -16.11 2.75 -2.79
C SER A 103 -14.64 3.04 -2.48
N ASN A 104 -14.15 2.62 -1.31
CA ASN A 104 -12.75 2.78 -0.92
C ASN A 104 -11.80 2.05 -1.88
N MET A 105 -12.19 0.89 -2.42
CA MET A 105 -11.42 0.19 -3.46
C MET A 105 -11.20 1.03 -4.72
N LYS A 106 -12.07 2.01 -5.00
CA LYS A 106 -11.93 2.93 -6.13
C LYS A 106 -11.09 4.14 -5.76
N PHE A 107 -11.31 4.73 -4.58
CA PHE A 107 -10.62 5.94 -4.15
C PHE A 107 -9.15 5.71 -3.80
N LEU A 108 -8.81 4.55 -3.22
CA LEU A 108 -7.48 4.25 -2.70
C LEU A 108 -6.57 3.52 -3.71
N ARG A 109 -7.11 3.18 -4.89
CA ARG A 109 -6.36 2.42 -5.89
C ARG A 109 -5.42 3.35 -6.65
N ILE A 110 -4.12 3.01 -6.66
CA ILE A 110 -3.19 3.63 -7.60
C ILE A 110 -3.52 3.12 -9.00
N ILE A 111 -3.77 4.06 -9.91
CA ILE A 111 -3.95 3.79 -11.33
C ILE A 111 -2.55 3.61 -11.93
N THR A 112 -2.26 2.40 -12.39
CA THR A 112 -0.98 2.04 -13.02
C THR A 112 -1.02 2.13 -14.54
N THR A 113 -2.17 2.52 -15.11
CA THR A 113 -2.35 2.70 -16.56
C THR A 113 -2.51 4.18 -16.87
N ILE A 114 -1.65 4.67 -17.75
CA ILE A 114 -1.67 6.04 -18.25
C ILE A 114 -1.75 6.01 -19.78
N SER A 115 -2.50 6.94 -20.36
CA SER A 115 -2.77 6.95 -21.82
C SER A 115 -1.55 7.34 -22.66
N SER A 116 -0.67 8.16 -22.09
CA SER A 116 0.56 8.64 -22.73
C SER A 116 1.49 9.20 -21.68
N THR A 117 2.79 9.00 -21.87
CA THR A 117 3.84 9.66 -21.07
C THR A 117 4.90 10.19 -22.02
N GLU A 118 5.31 11.45 -21.81
CA GLU A 118 6.54 12.00 -22.39
C GLU A 118 7.74 11.60 -21.52
N PHE A 119 7.82 10.32 -21.13
CA PHE A 119 8.89 9.82 -20.27
C PHE A 119 9.75 8.84 -21.06
N ASP A 120 10.95 9.30 -21.40
CA ASP A 120 11.95 8.50 -22.09
C ASP A 120 12.70 7.62 -21.08
N LEU A 121 12.28 6.35 -20.99
CA LEU A 121 12.94 5.36 -20.14
C LEU A 121 14.33 4.99 -20.67
N GLU A 122 14.56 5.09 -21.99
CA GLU A 122 15.81 4.65 -22.62
C GLU A 122 16.98 5.59 -22.29
N ASN A 123 16.69 6.85 -21.97
CA ASN A 123 17.69 7.85 -21.60
C ASN A 123 17.84 8.05 -20.07
N THR A 124 17.53 7.03 -19.27
CA THR A 124 17.68 7.09 -17.80
C THR A 124 18.90 6.30 -17.31
N GLU A 125 19.62 6.85 -16.33
CA GLU A 125 20.72 6.14 -15.68
C GLU A 125 20.21 5.16 -14.61
N ASN A 126 20.73 3.94 -14.64
CA ASN A 126 20.48 2.95 -13.58
C ASN A 126 21.35 3.28 -12.36
N ILE A 127 20.72 3.77 -11.30
CA ILE A 127 21.38 4.05 -10.02
C ILE A 127 21.27 2.81 -9.12
N SER A 128 22.38 2.40 -8.50
CA SER A 128 22.38 1.27 -7.58
C SER A 128 21.70 1.61 -6.24
N LEU A 129 21.06 0.63 -5.60
CA LEU A 129 20.47 0.83 -4.26
C LEU A 129 21.51 1.25 -3.19
N VAL A 130 22.79 0.94 -3.41
CA VAL A 130 23.90 1.36 -2.53
C VAL A 130 24.13 2.87 -2.61
N GLU A 131 23.96 3.47 -3.79
CA GLU A 131 24.06 4.92 -3.98
C GLU A 131 22.87 5.65 -3.36
N LEU A 132 21.67 5.06 -3.40
CA LEU A 132 20.47 5.64 -2.79
C LEU A 132 20.56 5.79 -1.27
N ASN A 133 21.34 4.95 -0.57
CA ASN A 133 21.54 5.04 0.89
C ASN A 133 22.37 6.24 1.36
N LYS A 134 22.86 7.05 0.44
CA LYS A 134 23.51 8.31 0.78
C LYS A 134 22.44 9.35 1.17
N PRO A 135 22.75 10.30 2.07
CA PRO A 135 21.81 11.36 2.43
C PRO A 135 21.27 12.06 1.18
N THR A 136 20.00 12.45 1.15
CA THR A 136 19.40 13.13 -0.02
C THR A 136 20.24 14.33 -0.48
N ASN A 137 20.82 15.08 0.46
CA ASN A 137 21.72 16.21 0.18
C ASN A 137 23.00 15.77 -0.58
N TYR A 138 23.52 14.57 -0.31
CA TYR A 138 24.64 14.02 -1.06
C TYR A 138 24.25 13.75 -2.52
N LEU A 139 23.07 13.15 -2.74
CA LEU A 139 22.59 12.83 -4.10
C LEU A 139 22.27 14.10 -4.90
N LEU A 140 21.64 15.10 -4.25
CA LEU A 140 21.30 16.39 -4.87
C LEU A 140 22.56 17.19 -5.25
N ALA A 141 23.62 17.13 -4.43
CA ALA A 141 24.90 17.76 -4.76
C ALA A 141 25.57 17.13 -6.01
N GLN A 142 25.37 15.83 -6.28
CA GLN A 142 25.94 15.17 -7.47
C GLN A 142 25.28 15.63 -8.77
N VAL A 143 24.03 16.08 -8.73
CA VAL A 143 23.30 16.63 -9.88
C VAL A 143 23.32 18.17 -9.92
N GLY A 144 24.21 18.78 -9.13
CA GLY A 144 24.45 20.23 -9.16
C GLY A 144 23.40 21.09 -8.44
N ILE A 145 22.55 20.49 -7.61
CA ILE A 145 21.57 21.21 -6.79
C ILE A 145 22.22 21.54 -5.45
N ASP A 146 22.41 22.84 -5.17
CA ASP A 146 22.95 23.29 -3.88
C ASP A 146 21.90 23.09 -2.77
N THR A 147 22.28 22.37 -1.73
CA THR A 147 21.42 22.03 -0.60
C THR A 147 21.87 22.70 0.70
N LYS A 148 22.68 23.76 0.63
CA LYS A 148 23.04 24.59 1.79
C LYS A 148 21.88 25.44 2.28
#